data_AF-A0A5N7JSV8-F1
#
_entry.id   AF-A0A5N7JSV8-F1
#
_cell.length_a   1.000
_cell.length_b   1.000
_cell.length_c   1.000
_cell.angle_alpha   90.00
_cell.angle_beta   90.00
_cell.angle_gamma   90.00
#
_symmetry.space_group_name_H-M   'P 1'
#
loop_
_entity.id
_entity.type
_entity.pdbx_description
1 polymer ?
#
loop_
_entity_poly.entity_id
_entity_poly.type
_entity_poly.pdbx_seq_one_letter_code
_entity_poly.pdbx_strand_id
1 'polypeptide(L)' 'MKMKTTKPLYLGGKTLSEGSIFVTDEQHGRQLLQKNYAVECDDDGEPLVDLTEPDDSTEPLNTEKAAGKSGGKKKGA' A
#
# COMPACT_ATOMS: atom_id res chain seq x y z
N MET A 1 13.69 -8.56 3.09
CA MET A 1 14.59 -8.16 2.00
C MET A 1 14.57 -6.65 1.87
N LYS A 2 15.71 -6.00 2.07
CA LYS A 2 15.84 -4.53 2.03
C LYS A 2 16.11 -4.07 0.60
N MET A 3 15.32 -3.11 0.15
CA MET A 3 15.23 -2.72 -1.25
C MET A 3 15.20 -1.20 -1.38
N LYS A 4 15.69 -0.68 -2.51
CA LYS A 4 15.61 0.73 -2.90
C LYS A 4 14.83 0.86 -4.19
N THR A 5 13.83 1.73 -4.21
CA THR A 5 13.01 1.96 -5.40
C THR A 5 13.81 2.59 -6.53
N THR A 6 13.62 2.09 -7.74
CA THR A 6 14.16 2.69 -8.98
C THR A 6 13.08 3.48 -9.73
N LYS A 7 11.82 3.30 -9.35
CA LYS A 7 10.65 4.01 -9.89
C LYS A 7 9.71 4.35 -8.73
N PRO A 8 8.82 5.34 -8.87
CA PRO A 8 7.81 5.59 -7.86
C PRO A 8 6.89 4.37 -7.70
N LEU A 9 6.68 3.92 -6.45
CA LEU A 9 5.87 2.76 -6.10
C LEU A 9 4.88 3.08 -4.99
N TYR A 10 3.74 2.39 -4.96
CA TYR A 10 2.79 2.48 -3.86
C TYR A 10 2.81 1.18 -3.06
N LEU A 11 3.30 1.23 -1.83
CA LEU A 11 3.54 0.09 -0.95
C LEU A 11 3.10 0.43 0.48
N GLY A 12 2.42 -0.50 1.17
CA GLY A 12 2.04 -0.31 2.58
C GLY A 12 1.22 0.96 2.83
N GLY A 13 0.32 1.30 1.90
CA GLY A 13 -0.50 2.51 2.00
C GLY A 13 0.24 3.84 1.69
N LYS A 14 1.54 3.78 1.36
CA LYS A 14 2.41 4.95 1.16
C LYS A 14 2.98 4.98 -0.26
N THR A 15 3.12 6.20 -0.79
CA THR A 15 3.85 6.43 -2.05
C THR A 15 5.33 6.60 -1.77
N LEU A 16 6.13 5.68 -2.30
CA LEU A 16 7.58 5.74 -2.32
C LEU A 16 8.05 6.45 -3.58
N SER A 17 8.84 7.51 -3.43
CA SER A 17 9.53 8.17 -4.53
C SER A 17 10.71 7.32 -5.00
N GLU A 18 11.25 7.61 -6.19
CA GLU A 18 12.50 7.00 -6.66
C GLU A 18 13.64 7.22 -5.64
N GLY A 19 14.38 6.16 -5.34
CA GLY A 19 15.47 6.16 -4.36
C GLY A 19 15.04 5.95 -2.90
N SER A 20 13.77 5.67 -2.63
CA SER A 20 13.27 5.38 -1.28
C SER A 20 13.64 3.97 -0.85
N ILE A 21 14.00 3.80 0.42
CA ILE A 21 14.33 2.50 1.03
C ILE A 21 13.07 1.91 1.66
N PHE A 22 12.86 0.62 1.46
CA PHE A 22 11.77 -0.14 2.07
C PHE A 22 12.19 -1.60 2.29
N VAL A 23 11.43 -2.31 3.11
CA VAL A 23 11.66 -3.73 3.41
C VAL A 23 10.42 -4.53 3.00
N THR A 24 10.64 -5.67 2.35
CA THR A 24 9.58 -6.58 1.89
C THR A 24 9.99 -8.04 2.03
N ASP A 25 9.06 -8.97 1.88
CA ASP A 25 9.39 -10.40 1.82
C ASP A 25 10.27 -10.75 0.60
N GLU A 26 10.94 -11.89 0.66
CA GLU A 26 11.87 -12.32 -0.40
C GLU A 26 11.18 -12.59 -1.75
N GLN A 27 9.96 -13.13 -1.76
CA GLN A 27 9.26 -13.43 -3.01
C GLN A 27 8.84 -12.14 -3.72
N HIS A 28 8.36 -11.15 -2.98
CA HIS A 28 8.03 -9.85 -3.53
C HIS A 28 9.29 -9.08 -3.98
N GLY A 29 10.36 -9.11 -3.19
CA GLY A 29 11.65 -8.51 -3.56
C GLY A 29 12.18 -9.03 -4.90
N ARG A 30 12.14 -10.35 -5.13
CA ARG A 30 12.53 -10.95 -6.42
C ARG A 30 11.66 -10.50 -7.59
N GLN A 31 10.35 -10.33 -7.39
CA GLN A 31 9.46 -9.81 -8.44
C GLN A 31 9.79 -8.35 -8.80
N LEU A 32 10.14 -7.54 -7.81
CA LEU A 32 10.51 -6.14 -8.01
C LEU A 32 11.85 -6.02 -8.75
N LEU A 33 12.81 -6.90 -8.46
CA LEU A 33 14.08 -7.00 -9.17
C LEU A 33 13.86 -7.39 -10.65
N GLN A 34 13.07 -8.43 -10.91
CA GLN A 34 12.80 -8.88 -12.28
C GLN A 34 12.13 -7.81 -13.14
N LYS A 35 11.28 -6.99 -12.53
CA LYS A 35 10.56 -5.91 -13.22
C LYS A 35 11.31 -4.57 -13.23
N ASN A 36 12.52 -4.52 -12.66
CA ASN A 36 13.34 -3.32 -12.54
C ASN A 36 12.57 -2.16 -11.87
N TYR A 37 11.79 -2.48 -10.83
CA TYR A 37 11.07 -1.51 -10.00
C TYR A 37 11.87 -1.12 -8.74
N ALA A 38 12.73 -2.01 -8.27
CA ALA A 38 13.61 -1.78 -7.14
C ALA A 38 14.90 -2.58 -7.30
N VAL A 39 15.92 -2.20 -6.52
CA VAL A 39 17.22 -2.86 -6.43
C VAL A 39 17.53 -3.22 -4.98
N GLU A 40 18.34 -4.25 -4.76
CA GLU A 40 18.79 -4.63 -3.41
C GLU A 40 19.60 -3.48 -2.80
N CYS A 41 19.37 -3.20 -1.51
CA CYS A 41 19.99 -2.08 -0.83
C CYS A 41 20.43 -2.50 0.57
N ASP A 42 21.75 -2.49 0.79
CA ASP A 42 22.40 -2.84 2.06
C ASP A 42 22.74 -1.60 2.90
N ASP A 43 22.12 -0.47 2.59
CA ASP A 43 22.36 0.80 3.29
C ASP A 43 21.80 0.73 4.71
N ASP A 44 22.43 1.38 5.69
CA ASP A 44 21.99 1.37 7.10
C ASP A 44 20.80 2.33 7.34
N GLY A 45 20.28 2.97 6.30
CA GLY A 45 19.16 3.91 6.39
C GLY A 45 17.85 3.28 6.88
N GLU A 46 17.05 4.09 7.59
CA GLU A 46 15.71 3.71 8.06
C GLU A 46 14.75 3.48 6.87
N PRO A 47 14.10 2.30 6.76
CA PRO A 47 13.14 2.05 5.70
C PRO A 47 11.86 2.88 5.90
N LEU A 48 11.32 3.47 4.84
CA LEU A 48 10.08 4.25 4.91
C LEU A 48 8.84 3.38 5.15
N VAL A 49 8.92 2.13 4.69
CA VAL A 49 7.87 1.11 4.75
C VAL A 49 8.52 -0.24 5.05
N ASP A 50 7.96 -0.95 6.02
CA ASP A 50 8.23 -2.36 6.26
C ASP A 50 6.96 -3.16 5.92
N LEU A 51 7.04 -4.04 4.92
CA LEU A 51 5.94 -4.91 4.51
C LEU A 51 6.03 -6.30 5.15
N THR A 52 7.07 -6.56 5.94
CA THR A 52 7.26 -7.84 6.62
C THR A 52 6.55 -7.89 7.96
N GLU A 53 6.37 -6.73 8.60
CA GLU A 53 5.49 -6.58 9.74
C GLU A 53 4.04 -6.35 9.28
N PRO A 54 3.05 -7.01 9.93
CA PRO A 54 1.65 -6.68 9.71
C PRO A 54 1.41 -5.26 10.22
N ASP A 55 0.98 -4.38 9.31
CA ASP A 55 0.52 -3.03 9.67
C ASP A 55 -0.79 -3.17 10.47
N ASP A 56 -0.68 -3.25 11.80
CA ASP A 56 -1.80 -3.20 12.75
C ASP A 56 -2.48 -1.81 12.79
N SER A 57 -2.17 -0.90 11.85
CA SER A 57 -2.67 0.48 11.79
C SER A 57 -3.60 0.73 10.60
N THR A 58 -4.50 -0.21 10.33
CA THR A 58 -5.72 0.11 9.58
C THR A 58 -6.85 0.44 10.56
N GLU A 59 -6.86 1.66 11.09
CA GLU A 59 -8.14 2.24 11.52
C GLU A 59 -9.05 2.23 10.29
N PRO A 60 -10.19 1.50 10.31
CA PRO A 60 -11.08 1.48 9.17
C PRO A 60 -11.63 2.89 8.99
N LEU A 61 -11.24 3.53 7.88
CA LEU A 61 -11.81 4.79 7.42
C LEU A 61 -13.27 4.50 7.02
N ASN A 62 -14.16 4.44 8.02
CA ASN A 62 -15.60 4.39 7.85
C ASN A 62 -16.04 5.73 7.26
N THR A 63 -15.89 5.85 5.95
CA THR A 63 -16.60 6.87 5.18
C THR A 63 -17.99 6.31 4.90
N GLU A 64 -18.86 6.35 5.91
CA GLU A 64 -20.31 6.22 5.77
C GLU A 64 -20.77 7.30 4.79
N LYS A 65 -20.70 6.96 3.50
CA LYS A 65 -21.14 7.79 2.40
C LYS A 65 -22.66 7.78 2.42
N ALA A 66 -23.22 8.85 2.95
CA ALA A 66 -24.60 9.27 2.75
C ALA A 66 -25.05 9.08 1.28
N ALA A 67 -26.17 8.36 1.07
CA ALA A 67 -27.22 8.67 0.10
C ALA A 67 -28.20 7.50 -0.07
N GLY A 68 -29.42 7.65 0.43
CA GLY A 68 -30.50 6.68 0.22
C GLY A 68 -31.87 7.27 0.55
N LYS A 69 -32.22 8.41 -0.02
CA LYS A 69 -33.57 8.97 0.03
C LYS A 69 -34.32 8.57 -1.24
N SER A 70 -35.61 8.29 -1.07
CA SER A 70 -36.71 8.21 -2.06
C SER A 70 -37.12 6.82 -2.59
N GLY A 71 -38.42 6.51 -2.49
CA GLY A 71 -39.02 5.40 -3.25
C GLY A 71 -40.31 4.75 -2.72
N GLY A 72 -41.39 5.52 -2.54
CA GLY A 72 -42.81 5.15 -2.64
C GLY A 72 -43.34 3.76 -2.24
N LYS A 73 -44.33 3.74 -1.32
CA LYS A 73 -45.36 2.69 -1.29
C LYS A 73 -46.76 3.29 -1.44
N LYS A 74 -47.46 2.78 -2.45
CA LYS A 74 -48.71 3.24 -3.05
C LYS A 74 -49.92 3.02 -2.13
N LYS A 75 -50.93 3.89 -2.32
CA LYS A 75 -52.33 3.70 -1.89
C LYS A 75 -53.00 2.53 -2.63
N GLY A 76 -53.98 1.89 -1.98
CA GLY A 76 -55.16 1.33 -2.64
C GLY A 76 -55.43 -0.16 -2.35
N ALA A 77 -56.37 -0.43 -1.44
CA ALA A 77 -57.68 -1.06 -1.70
C ALA A 77 -58.39 -1.27 -0.37
#